data_AF-A0A5E6N7Z2-F1
#
_entry.id   AF-A0A5E6N7Z2-F1
#
_cell.length_a   1.000
_cell.length_b   1.000
_cell.length_c   1.000
_cell.angle_alpha   90.00
_cell.angle_beta   90.00
_cell.angle_gamma   90.00
#
_symmetry.space_group_name_H-M   'P 1'
#
loop_
_entity.id
_entity.type
_entity.pdbx_description
1 polymer ?
#
loop_
_entity_poly.entity_id
_entity_poly.type
_entity_poly.pdbx_seq_one_letter_code
_entity_poly.pdbx_strand_id
1 'polypeptide(L)'
;MTRLLISVEGKSEWKFVEQVLQPHFANLEVYIKLHNMKGNISIDRVSGKLNRLIHNFDFVTTLYDFYGFKRLSDNETKKTLEEKLKMALNKGTT
;
A
#
# COMPACT_ATOMS: atom_id res chain seq x y z
N MET A 1 10.91 8.56 15.39
CA MET A 1 10.88 8.39 13.92
C MET A 1 9.77 7.43 13.52
N THR A 2 8.76 7.91 12.81
CA THR A 2 7.61 7.11 12.35
C THR A 2 7.99 6.31 11.11
N ARG A 3 7.80 5.00 11.12
CA ARG A 3 8.09 4.11 9.98
C ARG A 3 6.83 3.90 9.17
N LEU A 4 6.80 4.48 7.96
CA LEU A 4 5.71 4.38 7.01
C LEU A 4 6.09 3.43 5.87
N LEU A 5 5.33 2.35 5.69
CA LEU A 5 5.38 1.55 4.47
C LEU A 5 4.39 2.11 3.45
N ILE A 6 4.89 2.44 2.26
CA ILE A 6 4.04 2.78 1.11
C ILE A 6 4.20 1.68 0.07
N SER A 7 3.14 0.89 -0.13
CA SER A 7 3.11 -0.05 -1.23
C SER A 7 2.51 0.59 -2.47
N VAL A 8 3.20 0.47 -3.58
CA VAL A 8 2.83 1.10 -4.85
C VAL A 8 2.60 0.05 -5.92
N GLU A 9 1.71 0.36 -6.86
CA GLU A 9 1.45 -0.54 -7.98
C GLU A 9 2.65 -0.64 -8.92
N GLY A 10 3.12 0.49 -9.42
CA GLY A 10 4.06 0.53 -10.53
C GLY A 10 5.10 1.64 -10.43
N LYS A 11 5.57 2.08 -11.60
CA LYS A 11 6.69 3.02 -11.73
C LYS A 11 6.28 4.47 -11.49
N SER A 12 5.05 4.83 -11.84
CA SER A 12 4.55 6.20 -11.71
C SER A 12 4.40 6.57 -10.24
N GLU A 13 3.73 5.73 -9.45
CA GLU A 13 3.50 5.95 -8.02
C GLU A 13 4.84 5.85 -7.26
N TRP A 14 5.73 4.94 -7.66
CA TRP A 14 7.08 4.86 -7.10
C TRP A 14 7.83 6.19 -7.23
N LYS A 15 7.86 6.77 -8.43
CA LYS A 15 8.48 8.08 -8.67
C LYS A 15 7.81 9.19 -7.87
N PHE A 16 6.49 9.17 -7.75
CA PHE A 16 5.77 10.14 -6.94
C PHE A 16 6.22 10.09 -5.48
N VAL A 17 6.36 8.89 -4.90
CA VAL A 17 6.84 8.77 -3.51
C VAL A 17 8.28 9.25 -3.39
N GLU A 18 9.19 8.85 -4.28
CA GLU A 18 10.60 9.25 -4.20
C GLU A 18 10.83 10.74 -4.43
N GLN A 19 10.11 11.34 -5.37
CA GLN A 19 10.37 12.72 -5.80
C GLN A 19 9.52 13.75 -5.06
N VAL A 20 8.40 13.34 -4.46
CA VAL A 20 7.48 14.25 -3.79
C VAL A 20 7.33 13.91 -2.31
N LEU A 21 6.87 12.69 -1.99
CA LEU A 21 6.56 12.36 -0.59
C LEU A 21 7.81 12.29 0.28
N GLN A 22 8.85 11.57 -0.14
CA GLN A 22 10.09 11.45 0.63
C GLN A 22 10.71 12.82 0.95
N PRO A 23 10.90 13.75 -0.01
CA PRO A 23 11.36 15.10 0.30
C PRO A 23 10.41 15.86 1.22
N HIS A 24 9.09 15.77 1.00
CA HIS A 24 8.10 16.44 1.83
C HIS A 24 8.14 15.98 3.29
N PHE A 25 8.41 14.70 3.52
CA PHE A 25 8.45 14.08 4.84
C PHE A 25 9.84 14.07 5.49
N ALA A 26 10.90 14.49 4.79
CA ALA A 26 12.28 14.39 5.27
C ALA A 26 12.51 15.10 6.61
N ASN A 27 11.85 16.24 6.85
CA ASN A 27 11.99 17.03 8.07
C ASN A 27 10.94 16.71 9.15
N LEU A 28 10.08 15.71 8.91
CA LEU A 28 8.98 15.34 9.82
C LEU A 28 9.27 14.07 10.61
N GLU A 29 10.53 13.63 10.65
CA GLU A 29 10.95 12.37 11.27
C GLU A 29 10.16 11.13 10.79
N VAL A 30 9.73 11.13 9.52
CA VAL A 30 9.03 10.00 8.91
C VAL A 30 10.00 9.24 8.00
N TYR A 31 10.27 7.98 8.35
CA TYR A 31 10.98 7.05 7.49
C TYR A 31 10.01 6.37 6.53
N ILE A 32 10.17 6.63 5.22
CA ILE A 32 9.34 5.99 4.20
C ILE A 32 10.08 4.79 3.59
N LYS A 33 9.49 3.61 3.72
CA LYS A 33 9.87 2.43 2.95
C LYS A 33 8.91 2.23 1.78
N LEU A 34 9.46 2.12 0.58
CA LEU A 34 8.71 1.79 -0.62
C LEU A 34 8.66 0.28 -0.89
N HIS A 35 7.48 -0.21 -1.27
CA HIS A 35 7.28 -1.58 -1.76
C HIS A 35 6.57 -1.59 -3.12
N ASN A 36 7.30 -1.92 -4.18
CA ASN A 36 6.74 -2.01 -5.53
C ASN A 36 6.10 -3.39 -5.77
N MET A 37 4.82 -3.41 -6.13
CA MET A 37 4.10 -4.64 -6.46
C MET A 37 4.42 -5.16 -7.86
N LYS A 38 5.01 -4.31 -8.71
CA LYS A 38 5.34 -4.56 -10.13
C LYS A 38 4.07 -4.88 -10.95
N GLY A 39 3.02 -4.12 -10.71
CA GLY A 39 1.68 -4.33 -11.28
C GLY A 39 0.96 -5.55 -10.73
N ASN A 40 -0.09 -5.96 -11.45
CA ASN A 40 -0.91 -7.13 -11.15
C ASN A 40 -1.49 -7.10 -9.72
N ILE A 41 -2.24 -6.05 -9.39
CA ILE A 41 -2.79 -5.87 -8.05
C ILE A 41 -4.06 -6.70 -7.90
N SER A 42 -4.10 -7.52 -6.85
CA SER A 42 -5.30 -8.26 -6.40
C SER A 42 -5.29 -8.35 -4.87
N ILE A 43 -6.45 -8.61 -4.25
CA ILE A 43 -6.55 -8.78 -2.78
C ILE A 43 -5.56 -9.85 -2.30
N ASP A 44 -5.55 -11.03 -2.95
CA ASP A 44 -4.68 -12.15 -2.59
C ASP A 44 -3.19 -11.79 -2.66
N ARG A 45 -2.79 -11.04 -3.70
CA ARG A 45 -1.39 -10.66 -3.87
C ARG A 45 -0.98 -9.63 -2.83
N VAL A 46 -1.83 -8.64 -2.58
CA VAL A 46 -1.58 -7.59 -1.60
C VAL A 46 -1.47 -8.19 -0.21
N SER A 47 -2.42 -9.03 0.21
CA SER A 47 -2.39 -9.68 1.53
C SER A 47 -1.15 -10.55 1.71
N GLY A 48 -0.81 -11.39 0.71
CA GLY A 48 0.35 -12.27 0.77
C GLY A 48 1.70 -11.54 0.85
N LYS A 49 1.79 -10.33 0.28
CA LYS A 49 3.01 -9.50 0.34
C LYS A 49 3.06 -8.63 1.59
N LEU A 50 1.98 -7.92 1.88
CA LEU A 50 1.98 -6.92 2.94
C LEU A 50 1.91 -7.55 4.32
N ASN A 51 1.16 -8.64 4.55
CA ASN A 51 1.10 -9.26 5.89
C ASN A 51 2.48 -9.67 6.44
N ARG A 52 3.46 -9.92 5.57
CA ARG A 52 4.86 -10.20 5.98
C ARG A 52 5.63 -8.97 6.42
N LEU A 53 5.17 -7.78 6.03
CA LEU A 53 5.84 -6.51 6.24
C LEU A 53 5.16 -5.67 7.32
N ILE A 54 3.83 -5.72 7.43
CA ILE A 54 3.05 -4.71 8.18
C ILE A 54 3.44 -4.58 9.66
N HIS A 55 3.92 -5.64 10.29
CA HIS A 55 4.32 -5.64 11.71
C HIS A 55 5.61 -4.85 11.96
N ASN A 56 6.42 -4.60 10.93
CA ASN A 56 7.67 -3.84 11.03
C ASN A 56 7.48 -2.33 10.86
N PHE A 57 6.24 -1.87 10.63
CA PHE A 57 5.94 -0.48 10.33
C PHE A 57 4.80 0.05 11.20
N ASP A 58 4.92 1.32 11.58
CA ASP A 58 3.95 1.98 12.45
C ASP A 58 2.68 2.29 11.64
N PHE A 59 2.85 2.65 10.37
CA PHE A 59 1.75 2.84 9.41
C PHE A 59 2.04 2.14 8.08
N VAL A 60 0.96 1.70 7.42
CA VAL A 60 1.00 1.12 6.08
C VAL A 60 -0.06 1.82 5.25
N THR A 61 0.32 2.32 4.08
CA THR A 61 -0.63 2.83 3.07
C THR A 61 -0.31 2.25 1.70
N THR A 62 -1.26 2.37 0.78
CA THR A 62 -1.18 1.81 -0.57
C THR A 62 -1.52 2.88 -1.60
N LEU A 63 -0.76 2.93 -2.69
CA LEU A 63 -1.05 3.73 -3.88
C LEU A 63 -1.24 2.77 -5.06
N TYR A 64 -2.48 2.29 -5.22
CA TYR A 64 -2.87 1.35 -6.26
C TYR A 64 -3.95 1.97 -7.15
N ASP A 65 -3.92 1.67 -8.45
CA ASP A 65 -4.99 2.05 -9.35
C ASP A 65 -6.20 1.11 -9.14
N PHE A 66 -7.36 1.72 -8.92
CA PHE A 66 -8.62 1.00 -8.82
C PHE A 66 -8.97 0.29 -10.14
N TYR A 67 -8.74 0.94 -11.28
CA TYR A 67 -9.09 0.38 -12.59
C TYR A 67 -8.09 -0.69 -13.06
N GLY A 68 -6.87 -0.67 -12.53
CA GLY A 68 -5.84 -1.70 -12.78
C GLY A 68 -6.04 -2.98 -11.96
N PHE A 69 -6.91 -2.94 -10.96
CA PHE A 69 -7.10 -4.02 -10.00
C PHE A 69 -7.75 -5.24 -10.66
N LYS A 70 -7.21 -6.43 -10.36
CA LYS A 70 -7.64 -7.71 -10.95
C LYS A 70 -8.64 -8.42 -10.05
N ARG A 71 -9.52 -9.22 -10.68
CA ARG A 71 -10.54 -10.04 -10.01
C ARG A 71 -11.55 -9.20 -9.21
N LEU A 72 -11.90 -8.05 -9.75
CA LEU A 72 -12.99 -7.24 -9.21
C LEU A 72 -14.33 -7.97 -9.44
N SER A 73 -15.24 -7.89 -8.48
CA SER A 73 -16.63 -8.27 -8.71
C SER A 73 -17.35 -7.23 -9.57
N ASP A 74 -18.43 -7.62 -10.25
CA ASP A 74 -19.16 -6.76 -11.20
C ASP A 74 -19.66 -5.44 -10.60
N ASN A 75 -19.90 -5.39 -9.29
CA ASN A 75 -20.33 -4.20 -8.55
C ASN A 75 -19.26 -3.70 -7.56
N GLU A 76 -17.98 -4.01 -7.80
CA GLU A 76 -16.92 -3.50 -6.93
C GLU A 76 -16.86 -1.98 -7.00
N THR A 77 -16.81 -1.34 -5.84
CA THR A 77 -16.53 0.08 -5.69
C THR A 77 -15.17 0.28 -5.02
N LYS A 78 -14.61 1.49 -5.12
CA LYS A 78 -13.38 1.85 -4.39
C LYS A 78 -13.50 1.54 -2.90
N LYS A 79 -14.65 1.88 -2.32
CA LYS A 79 -14.94 1.68 -0.89
C LYS A 79 -14.95 0.20 -0.52
N THR A 80 -15.69 -0.63 -1.27
CA THR A 80 -15.75 -2.08 -0.98
C THR A 80 -14.40 -2.75 -1.15
N LEU A 81 -13.58 -2.28 -2.10
CA LEU A 81 -12.23 -2.79 -2.31
C LEU A 81 -11.27 -2.40 -1.17
N GLU A 82 -11.36 -1.16 -0.70
CA GLU A 82 -10.61 -0.70 0.48
C GLU A 82 -10.98 -1.49 1.74
N GLU A 83 -12.28 -1.78 1.94
CA GLU A 83 -12.76 -2.60 3.05
C GLU A 83 -12.22 -4.03 2.96
N LYS A 84 -12.27 -4.66 1.78
CA LYS A 84 -11.69 -5.99 1.54
C LYS A 84 -10.18 -6.01 1.81
N LEU A 85 -9.44 -4.98 1.37
CA LEU A 85 -8.02 -4.84 1.66
C LEU A 85 -7.75 -4.73 3.15
N LYS A 86 -8.49 -3.89 3.87
CA LYS A 86 -8.37 -3.76 5.33
C LYS A 86 -8.64 -5.09 6.04
N MET A 87 -9.68 -5.81 5.64
CA MET A 87 -10.02 -7.12 6.20
C MET A 87 -8.96 -8.19 5.91
N ALA A 88 -8.33 -8.15 4.72
CA ALA A 88 -7.30 -9.10 4.33
C ALA A 88 -5.92 -8.84 4.96
N LEU A 89 -5.72 -7.64 5.54
CA LEU A 89 -4.48 -7.23 6.19
C LEU A 89 -4.60 -7.42 7.70
N ASN A 90 -3.89 -8.41 8.22
CA ASN A 90 -3.97 -8.81 9.63
C ASN A 90 -2.94 -8.05 10.45
N LYS A 91 -3.14 -6.74 10.66
CA LYS A 91 -2.34 -6.01 11.65
C LYS A 91 -2.85 -6.43 13.03
N GLY A 92 -2.39 -7.59 13.51
CA GLY A 92 -2.76 -8.10 14.82
C GLY A 92 -2.66 -6.98 15.84
N THR A 93 -3.80 -6.64 16.46
CA THR A 93 -3.85 -5.75 17.62
C THR A 93 -3.01 -6.42 18.69
N THR A 94 -1.80 -5.91 18.90
CA THR A 94 -0.97 -6.22 20.06
C THR A 94 -1.24 -5.17 21.11
#